data_AF-A0A4V1SXL4-F1
#
_entry.id   AF-A0A4V1SXL4-F1
#
_cell.length_a   1.000
_cell.length_b   1.000
_cell.length_c   1.000
_cell.angle_alpha   90.00
_cell.angle_beta   90.00
_cell.angle_gamma   90.00
#
_symmetry.space_group_name_H-M   'P 1'
#
loop_
_entity.id
_entity.type
_entity.pdbx_description
1 polymer ?
#
loop_
_entity_poly.entity_id
_entity_poly.type
_entity_poly.pdbx_seq_one_letter_code
_entity_poly.pdbx_strand_id
1 'polypeptide(L)'
;MISHFTFLHSFSPYWINSVVPGGWSVSIEVLFYLLLPFLFFRINTLGKAINLVLFAVVLRILFVLLLRHLTLVPDQQLWGDFLFMFLPNQLQIFAIGIVMYFVLFAKEKGDLSHKSILIIAILLLTELATGSGIILPAIFFWALGFCLLIAGLHKYQLRSSLFVPVIYIGEISYSMYLSHFAVLFAMDRYSFYDLFPGSSPYINFFTNFLLLFGITILTSTVLHYLIDKPFQQLGKKIASMRMFELRKT
;
A
#
# COMPACT_ATOMS: atom_id res chain seq x y z
N MET A 1 7.16 -15.26 -15.88
CA MET A 1 5.73 -15.63 -15.71
C MET A 1 5.48 -16.41 -14.41
N ILE A 2 6.17 -17.52 -14.14
CA ILE A 2 5.96 -18.31 -12.90
C ILE A 2 6.13 -17.45 -11.62
N SER A 3 7.16 -16.61 -11.56
CA SER A 3 7.42 -15.70 -10.43
C SER A 3 6.30 -14.68 -10.16
N HIS A 4 5.46 -14.39 -11.16
CA HIS A 4 4.29 -13.50 -10.99
C HIS A 4 3.13 -14.25 -10.33
N PHE A 5 2.87 -15.50 -10.75
CA PHE A 5 1.87 -16.36 -10.13
C PHE A 5 2.20 -16.73 -8.68
N THR A 6 3.49 -16.87 -8.34
CA THR A 6 3.94 -17.20 -6.99
C THR A 6 4.29 -15.97 -6.14
N PHE A 7 4.11 -14.76 -6.66
CA PHE A 7 4.51 -13.50 -6.01
C PHE A 7 6.02 -13.37 -5.68
N LEU A 8 6.87 -14.26 -6.19
CA LEU A 8 8.32 -14.25 -5.98
C LEU A 8 9.06 -13.19 -6.82
N HIS A 9 8.37 -12.53 -7.74
CA HIS A 9 8.96 -11.46 -8.57
C HIS A 9 9.46 -10.27 -7.74
N SER A 10 8.98 -10.06 -6.51
CA SER A 10 9.46 -8.99 -5.60
C SER A 10 10.90 -9.17 -5.14
N PHE A 11 11.51 -10.34 -5.35
CA PHE A 11 12.90 -10.63 -4.96
C PHE A 11 13.93 -10.34 -6.06
N SER A 12 13.50 -9.87 -7.23
CA SER A 12 14.40 -9.56 -8.35
C SER A 12 14.13 -8.18 -8.93
N PRO A 13 15.16 -7.33 -9.07
CA PRO A 13 15.03 -6.01 -9.71
C PRO A 13 14.52 -6.13 -11.15
N TYR A 14 14.87 -7.19 -11.86
CA TYR A 14 14.42 -7.41 -13.25
C TYR A 14 12.95 -7.82 -13.37
N TRP A 15 12.35 -8.34 -12.29
CA TRP A 15 11.01 -8.94 -12.36
C TRP A 15 9.95 -8.16 -11.61
N ILE A 16 10.33 -7.38 -10.59
CA ILE A 16 9.43 -6.74 -9.62
C ILE A 16 8.29 -5.94 -10.26
N ASN A 17 8.53 -5.31 -11.41
CA ASN A 17 7.53 -4.51 -12.12
C ASN A 17 7.47 -4.83 -13.63
N SER A 18 7.83 -6.05 -14.01
CA SER A 18 8.10 -6.43 -15.42
C SER A 18 6.88 -6.78 -16.27
N VAL A 19 5.76 -7.19 -15.68
CA VAL A 19 4.58 -7.68 -16.42
C VAL A 19 3.41 -6.71 -16.31
N VAL A 20 3.06 -6.35 -15.08
CA VAL A 20 1.96 -5.41 -14.81
C VAL A 20 2.54 -4.21 -14.09
N PRO A 21 2.43 -2.98 -14.64
CA PRO A 21 2.77 -1.78 -13.92
C PRO A 21 2.05 -1.74 -12.56
N GLY A 22 2.79 -1.49 -11.49
CA GLY A 22 2.24 -1.50 -10.13
C GLY A 22 2.05 -2.91 -9.53
N GLY A 23 2.32 -3.99 -10.25
CA GLY A 23 2.18 -5.36 -9.72
C GLY A 23 3.04 -5.63 -8.48
N TRP A 24 4.13 -4.88 -8.31
CA TRP A 24 5.01 -4.94 -7.14
C TRP A 24 4.29 -4.73 -5.81
N SER A 25 3.30 -3.83 -5.74
CA SER A 25 2.67 -3.49 -4.46
C SER A 25 1.85 -4.66 -3.91
N VAL A 26 1.14 -5.36 -4.80
CA VAL A 26 0.33 -6.55 -4.46
C VAL A 26 1.22 -7.68 -3.98
N SER A 27 2.36 -7.92 -4.64
CA SER A 27 3.28 -8.98 -4.20
C SER A 27 3.94 -8.67 -2.87
N ILE A 28 4.30 -7.40 -2.62
CA ILE A 28 4.78 -6.96 -1.32
C ILE A 28 3.72 -7.10 -0.22
N GLU A 29 2.45 -6.79 -0.53
CA GLU A 29 1.33 -7.00 0.39
C GLU A 29 1.14 -8.49 0.74
N VAL A 30 1.21 -9.38 -0.24
CA VAL A 30 1.17 -10.84 0.00
C VAL A 30 2.34 -11.27 0.88
N LEU A 31 3.56 -10.81 0.63
CA LEU A 31 4.72 -11.11 1.47
C LEU A 31 4.53 -10.59 2.91
N PHE A 32 3.95 -9.41 3.09
CA PHE A 32 3.61 -8.88 4.41
C PHE A 32 2.55 -9.76 5.11
N TYR A 33 1.53 -10.23 4.39
CA TYR A 33 0.50 -11.11 4.95
C TYR A 33 1.02 -12.47 5.40
N LEU A 34 2.09 -12.97 4.78
CA LEU A 34 2.78 -14.17 5.30
C LEU A 34 3.43 -13.92 6.67
N LEU A 35 3.77 -12.67 7.01
CA LEU A 35 4.31 -12.30 8.32
C LEU A 35 3.22 -12.09 9.39
N LEU A 36 1.97 -11.83 8.98
CA LEU A 36 0.89 -11.48 9.91
C LEU A 36 0.66 -12.48 11.04
N PRO A 37 0.64 -13.81 10.84
CA PRO A 37 0.45 -14.76 11.94
C PRO A 37 1.48 -14.58 13.06
N PHE A 38 2.75 -14.35 12.69
CA PHE A 38 3.82 -14.07 13.64
C PHE A 38 3.66 -12.69 14.29
N LEU A 39 3.34 -11.66 13.49
CA LEU A 39 3.16 -10.30 13.99
C LEU A 39 1.99 -10.20 14.96
N PHE A 40 0.84 -10.81 14.69
CA PHE A 40 -0.31 -10.80 15.60
C PHE A 40 -0.02 -11.50 16.92
N PHE A 41 0.77 -12.59 16.90
CA PHE A 41 1.16 -13.27 18.13
C PHE A 41 2.10 -12.41 18.99
N ARG A 42 3.02 -11.65 18.38
CA ARG A 42 4.03 -10.87 19.10
C ARG A 42 3.59 -9.46 19.48
N ILE A 43 2.84 -8.80 18.60
CA ILE A 43 2.49 -7.38 18.67
C ILE A 43 1.07 -7.24 19.18
N ASN A 44 0.93 -7.12 20.50
CA ASN A 44 -0.36 -7.07 21.19
C ASN A 44 -0.61 -5.76 21.98
N THR A 45 0.27 -4.77 21.85
CA THR A 45 0.12 -3.44 22.47
C THR A 45 0.60 -2.35 21.53
N LEU A 46 0.17 -1.10 21.77
CA LEU A 46 0.63 0.08 21.01
C LEU A 46 2.15 0.25 21.10
N GLY A 47 2.71 0.08 22.30
CA GLY A 47 4.16 0.17 22.50
C GLY A 47 4.95 -0.82 21.64
N LYS A 48 4.47 -2.06 21.51
CA LYS A 48 5.09 -3.07 20.63
C LYS A 48 4.92 -2.72 19.15
N ALA A 49 3.76 -2.19 18.75
CA ALA A 49 3.53 -1.75 17.38
C ALA A 49 4.47 -0.58 16.99
N ILE A 50 4.72 0.34 17.91
CA ILE A 50 5.69 1.42 17.71
C ILE A 50 7.13 0.89 17.63
N ASN A 51 7.49 -0.07 18.48
CA ASN A 51 8.80 -0.73 18.38
C ASN A 51 8.97 -1.46 17.03
N LEU A 52 7.89 -2.01 16.47
CA LEU A 52 7.90 -2.56 15.11
C LEU A 52 8.15 -1.49 14.05
N VAL A 53 7.55 -0.30 14.16
CA VAL A 53 7.85 0.84 13.26
C VAL A 53 9.32 1.21 13.35
N LEU A 54 9.86 1.36 14.57
CA LEU A 54 11.28 1.67 14.78
C LEU A 54 12.20 0.60 14.19
N PHE A 55 11.88 -0.68 14.42
CA PHE A 55 12.60 -1.80 13.82
C PHE A 55 12.56 -1.73 12.30
N ALA A 56 11.40 -1.48 11.69
CA ALA A 56 11.25 -1.40 10.24
C ALA A 56 12.03 -0.21 9.63
N VAL A 57 12.05 0.93 10.31
CA VAL A 57 12.87 2.11 9.91
C VAL A 57 14.36 1.77 9.95
N VAL A 58 14.84 1.16 11.04
CA VAL A 58 16.25 0.74 11.16
C VAL A 58 16.59 -0.29 10.10
N LEU A 59 15.74 -1.30 9.91
CA LEU A 59 15.92 -2.34 8.92
C LEU A 59 16.05 -1.73 7.52
N ARG A 60 15.14 -0.82 7.17
CA ARG A 60 15.21 -0.05 5.92
C ARG A 60 16.54 0.69 5.79
N ILE A 61 16.94 1.49 6.79
CA ILE A 61 18.18 2.27 6.72
C ILE A 61 19.38 1.35 6.47
N LEU A 62 19.46 0.24 7.21
CA LEU A 62 20.53 -0.75 7.04
C LEU A 62 20.55 -1.32 5.61
N PHE A 63 19.40 -1.75 5.09
CA PHE A 63 19.32 -2.28 3.72
C PHE A 63 19.62 -1.22 2.67
N VAL A 64 19.10 0.00 2.80
CA VAL A 64 19.35 1.08 1.83
C VAL A 64 20.82 1.46 1.82
N LEU A 65 21.47 1.59 2.98
CA LEU A 65 22.91 1.89 3.05
C LEU A 65 23.73 0.73 2.48
N LEU A 66 23.45 -0.50 2.88
CA LEU A 66 24.17 -1.69 2.40
C LEU A 66 24.03 -1.86 0.88
N LEU A 67 22.79 -1.83 0.38
CA LEU A 67 22.48 -2.13 -1.02
C LEU A 67 22.78 -0.95 -1.97
N ARG A 68 22.89 0.29 -1.47
CA ARG A 68 23.41 1.39 -2.28
C ARG A 68 24.89 1.21 -2.62
N HIS A 69 25.68 0.61 -1.72
CA HIS A 69 27.09 0.34 -1.96
C HIS A 69 27.32 -0.96 -2.73
N LEU A 70 26.48 -1.98 -2.49
CA LEU A 70 26.48 -3.24 -3.21
C LEU A 70 25.57 -3.14 -4.45
N THR A 71 25.99 -2.42 -5.49
CA THR A 71 25.25 -2.39 -6.77
C THR A 71 25.35 -3.75 -7.45
N LEU A 72 24.36 -4.62 -7.19
CA LEU A 72 24.25 -5.95 -7.80
C LEU A 72 23.78 -5.90 -9.26
N VAL A 73 23.23 -4.76 -9.68
CA VAL A 73 22.72 -4.51 -11.03
C VAL A 73 23.40 -3.25 -11.59
N PRO A 74 23.90 -3.27 -12.84
CA PRO A 74 24.55 -2.11 -13.46
C PRO A 74 23.62 -0.92 -13.68
N ASP A 75 22.35 -1.19 -13.97
CA ASP A 75 21.33 -0.16 -14.19
C ASP A 75 20.95 0.51 -12.85
N GLN A 76 21.41 1.75 -12.67
CA GLN A 76 21.19 2.51 -11.44
C GLN A 76 19.71 2.88 -11.23
N GLN A 77 18.96 3.13 -12.31
CA GLN A 77 17.55 3.49 -12.19
C GLN A 77 16.74 2.27 -11.77
N LEU A 78 16.94 1.14 -12.45
CA LEU A 78 16.28 -0.12 -12.10
C LEU A 78 16.59 -0.54 -10.66
N TRP A 79 17.85 -0.36 -10.23
CA TRP A 79 18.26 -0.65 -8.86
C TRP A 79 17.60 0.28 -7.85
N GLY A 80 17.56 1.59 -8.13
CA GLY A 80 16.88 2.58 -7.29
C GLY A 80 15.39 2.27 -7.12
N ASP A 81 14.72 1.94 -8.23
CA ASP A 81 13.30 1.56 -8.27
C ASP A 81 13.05 0.29 -7.44
N PHE A 82 13.91 -0.72 -7.57
CA PHE A 82 13.83 -1.92 -6.74
C PHE A 82 13.99 -1.61 -5.24
N LEU A 83 14.96 -0.78 -4.87
CA LEU A 83 15.16 -0.34 -3.48
C LEU A 83 14.03 0.57 -2.98
N PHE A 84 13.23 1.15 -3.86
CA PHE A 84 11.99 1.77 -3.44
C PHE A 84 10.92 0.71 -3.16
N MET A 85 10.72 -0.25 -4.06
CA MET A 85 9.58 -1.18 -4.03
C MET A 85 9.73 -2.34 -3.02
N PHE A 86 10.96 -2.75 -2.70
CA PHE A 86 11.20 -3.96 -1.90
C PHE A 86 10.68 -3.89 -0.45
N LEU A 87 10.40 -5.06 0.13
CA LEU A 87 9.69 -5.21 1.39
C LEU A 87 10.30 -4.43 2.58
N PRO A 88 11.62 -4.44 2.82
CA PRO A 88 12.21 -3.65 3.91
C PRO A 88 11.87 -2.15 3.86
N ASN A 89 11.79 -1.52 2.68
CA ASN A 89 11.42 -0.12 2.57
C ASN A 89 9.92 0.14 2.81
N GLN A 90 9.08 -0.85 2.51
CA GLN A 90 7.62 -0.77 2.65
C GLN A 90 7.13 -1.21 4.03
N LEU A 91 7.89 -2.03 4.76
CA LEU A 91 7.51 -2.61 6.06
C LEU A 91 7.13 -1.55 7.10
N GLN A 92 7.80 -0.40 7.09
CA GLN A 92 7.51 0.73 7.98
C GLN A 92 6.07 1.27 7.80
N ILE A 93 5.53 1.23 6.58
CA ILE A 93 4.17 1.71 6.27
C ILE A 93 3.14 0.74 6.82
N PHE A 94 3.34 -0.56 6.63
CA PHE A 94 2.49 -1.59 7.22
C PHE A 94 2.51 -1.52 8.76
N ALA A 95 3.69 -1.31 9.34
CA ALA A 95 3.85 -1.14 10.78
C ALA A 95 3.09 0.10 11.32
N ILE A 96 3.10 1.22 10.58
CA ILE A 96 2.28 2.40 10.89
C ILE A 96 0.79 2.05 10.86
N GLY A 97 0.34 1.25 9.90
CA GLY A 97 -1.04 0.73 9.86
C GLY A 97 -1.42 -0.06 11.11
N ILE A 98 -0.51 -0.90 11.62
CA ILE A 98 -0.71 -1.64 12.89
C ILE A 98 -0.80 -0.67 14.07
N VAL A 99 0.04 0.37 14.12
CA VAL A 99 -0.06 1.43 15.14
C VAL A 99 -1.44 2.09 15.07
N MET A 100 -1.93 2.40 13.87
CA MET A 100 -3.25 3.02 13.67
C MET A 100 -4.38 2.14 14.20
N TYR A 101 -4.30 0.81 14.01
CA TYR A 101 -5.25 -0.14 14.60
C TYR A 101 -5.31 -0.01 16.13
N PHE A 102 -4.16 0.03 16.81
CA PHE A 102 -4.12 0.18 18.27
C PHE A 102 -4.62 1.56 18.74
N VAL A 103 -4.35 2.62 17.98
CA VAL A 103 -4.81 3.98 18.30
C VAL A 103 -6.34 4.09 18.25
N LEU A 104 -6.97 3.49 17.24
CA LEU A 104 -8.42 3.63 17.01
C LEU A 104 -9.26 2.56 17.70
N PHE A 105 -8.82 1.31 17.68
CA PHE A 105 -9.69 0.17 17.99
C PHE A 105 -9.28 -0.60 19.24
N ALA A 106 -8.01 -0.59 19.63
CA ALA A 106 -7.58 -1.34 20.80
C ALA A 106 -8.04 -0.66 22.11
N LYS A 107 -8.67 -1.47 22.97
CA LYS A 107 -9.07 -1.05 24.32
C LYS A 107 -7.86 -0.85 25.22
N GLU A 108 -6.91 -1.77 25.14
CA GLU A 108 -5.64 -1.71 25.87
C GLU A 108 -4.57 -1.15 24.95
N LYS A 109 -4.13 0.08 25.23
CA LYS A 109 -3.07 0.72 24.47
C LYS A 109 -1.70 0.31 25.00
N GLY A 110 -1.57 0.02 26.29
CA GLY A 110 -0.28 -0.20 26.94
C GLY A 110 0.57 1.07 26.95
N ASP A 111 1.58 1.11 27.81
CA ASP A 111 2.39 2.30 27.97
C ASP A 111 3.38 2.48 26.81
N LEU A 112 3.54 3.74 26.40
CA LEU A 112 4.55 4.17 25.45
C LEU A 112 5.87 4.32 26.19
N SER A 113 6.91 3.61 25.73
CA SER A 113 8.24 3.78 26.31
C SER A 113 8.78 5.18 26.00
N HIS A 114 9.20 5.92 27.02
CA HIS A 114 9.89 7.20 26.88
C HIS A 114 11.10 7.13 25.93
N LYS A 115 11.79 5.97 25.90
CA LYS A 115 12.89 5.72 24.97
C LYS A 115 12.42 5.71 23.51
N SER A 116 11.30 5.04 23.22
CA SER A 116 10.74 5.00 21.86
C SER A 116 10.29 6.38 21.40
N ILE A 117 9.67 7.17 22.30
CA ILE A 117 9.28 8.56 22.01
C ILE A 117 10.52 9.40 21.67
N LEU A 118 11.58 9.31 22.49
CA LEU A 118 12.82 10.04 22.25
C LEU A 118 13.48 9.66 20.91
N ILE A 119 13.52 8.36 20.58
CA ILE A 119 14.07 7.88 19.31
C ILE A 119 13.27 8.44 18.13
N ILE A 120 11.92 8.39 18.19
CA ILE A 120 11.07 8.94 17.13
C ILE A 120 11.33 10.44 16.97
N ALA A 121 11.42 11.19 18.07
CA ALA A 121 11.71 12.62 18.03
C ALA A 121 13.05 12.90 17.36
N ILE A 122 14.11 12.15 17.72
CA ILE A 122 15.44 12.29 17.11
C ILE A 122 15.39 11.98 15.61
N LEU A 123 14.72 10.90 15.20
CA LEU A 123 14.58 10.52 13.78
C LEU A 123 13.87 11.62 12.98
N LEU A 124 12.76 12.15 13.51
CA LEU A 124 11.99 13.22 12.87
C LEU A 124 12.79 14.52 12.78
N LEU A 125 13.43 14.94 13.87
CA LEU A 125 14.24 16.16 13.90
C LEU A 125 15.46 16.07 12.98
N THR A 126 16.08 14.89 12.91
CA THR A 126 17.24 14.69 12.03
C THR A 126 16.82 14.68 10.56
N GLU A 127 15.69 14.04 10.23
CA GLU A 127 15.14 14.14 8.87
C GLU A 127 14.78 15.58 8.52
N LEU A 128 14.12 16.32 9.43
CA LEU A 128 13.76 17.73 9.20
C LEU A 128 15.00 18.61 9.00
N ALA A 129 16.07 18.38 9.76
CA ALA A 129 17.32 19.14 9.67
C ALA A 129 18.13 18.81 8.40
N THR A 130 18.07 17.57 7.91
CA THR A 130 18.91 17.11 6.79
C THR A 130 18.18 17.09 5.45
N GLY A 131 16.86 16.88 5.44
CA GLY A 131 16.06 16.67 4.23
C GLY A 131 16.54 15.52 3.34
N SER A 132 17.28 14.56 3.91
CA SER A 132 18.03 13.58 3.12
C SER A 132 17.16 12.50 2.45
N GLY A 133 15.96 12.25 2.99
CA GLY A 133 15.11 11.10 2.66
C GLY A 133 15.72 9.74 3.04
N ILE A 134 16.94 9.72 3.59
CA ILE A 134 17.65 8.51 3.97
C ILE A 134 17.10 7.97 5.29
N ILE A 135 16.76 8.84 6.24
CA ILE A 135 16.26 8.41 7.55
C ILE A 135 14.77 8.09 7.44
N LEU A 136 13.97 9.06 7.01
CA LEU A 136 12.55 8.88 6.74
C LEU A 136 12.23 9.32 5.30
N PRO A 137 11.81 8.39 4.43
CA PRO A 137 11.49 8.73 3.05
C PRO A 137 10.16 9.49 2.97
N ALA A 138 9.92 10.21 1.87
CA ALA A 138 8.67 10.94 1.64
C ALA A 138 7.40 10.09 1.89
N ILE A 139 7.43 8.81 1.50
CA ILE A 139 6.31 7.87 1.69
C ILE A 139 5.93 7.64 3.17
N PHE A 140 6.88 7.79 4.10
CA PHE A 140 6.62 7.75 5.53
C PHE A 140 5.71 8.92 5.95
N PHE A 141 5.98 10.12 5.46
CA PHE A 141 5.16 11.30 5.75
C PHE A 141 3.79 11.23 5.07
N TRP A 142 3.69 10.67 3.87
CA TRP A 142 2.40 10.35 3.25
C TRP A 142 1.58 9.39 4.12
N ALA A 143 2.20 8.33 4.65
CA ALA A 143 1.53 7.39 5.55
C ALA A 143 1.02 8.08 6.83
N LEU A 144 1.81 8.99 7.42
CA LEU A 144 1.35 9.82 8.54
C LEU A 144 0.17 10.72 8.18
N GLY A 145 0.22 11.38 7.01
CA GLY A 145 -0.88 12.20 6.50
C GLY A 145 -2.18 11.40 6.34
N PHE A 146 -2.09 10.19 5.77
CA PHE A 146 -3.23 9.28 5.69
C PHE A 146 -3.71 8.80 7.06
N CYS A 147 -2.82 8.56 8.02
CA CYS A 147 -3.23 8.21 9.38
C CYS A 147 -4.01 9.34 10.06
N LEU A 148 -3.57 10.59 9.91
CA LEU A 148 -4.28 11.76 10.41
C LEU A 148 -5.65 11.91 9.74
N LEU A 149 -5.72 11.72 8.42
CA LEU A 149 -6.98 11.71 7.69
C LEU A 149 -7.93 10.63 8.23
N ILE A 150 -7.46 9.40 8.37
CA ILE A 150 -8.25 8.27 8.91
C ILE A 150 -8.73 8.58 10.33
N ALA A 151 -7.86 9.10 11.20
CA ALA A 151 -8.22 9.47 12.57
C ALA A 151 -9.29 10.57 12.61
N GLY A 152 -9.15 11.58 11.75
CA GLY A 152 -10.14 12.66 11.60
C GLY A 152 -11.49 12.14 11.10
N LEU A 153 -11.49 11.33 10.04
CA LEU A 153 -12.69 10.70 9.49
C LEU A 153 -13.39 9.78 10.50
N HIS A 154 -12.61 9.01 11.26
CA HIS A 154 -13.13 8.13 12.32
C HIS A 154 -13.85 8.92 13.41
N LYS A 155 -13.27 10.04 13.86
CA LYS A 155 -13.85 10.87 14.92
C LYS A 155 -15.08 11.65 14.45
N TYR A 156 -15.03 12.19 13.24
CA TYR A 156 -16.11 13.04 12.71
C TYR A 156 -17.35 12.24 12.28
N GLN A 157 -17.22 10.92 12.08
CA GLN A 157 -18.31 10.03 11.63
C GLN A 157 -19.14 10.66 10.50
N LEU A 158 -18.50 10.94 9.36
CA LEU A 158 -19.16 11.52 8.18
C LEU A 158 -20.25 10.58 7.65
N ARG A 159 -21.46 10.67 8.22
CA ARG A 159 -22.66 9.94 7.81
C ARG A 159 -23.51 10.81 6.88
N SER A 160 -22.87 11.39 5.87
CA SER A 160 -23.58 12.13 4.82
C SER A 160 -23.71 11.25 3.58
N SER A 161 -24.87 11.32 2.92
CA SER A 161 -25.10 10.67 1.62
C SER A 161 -24.09 11.11 0.55
N LEU A 162 -23.46 12.27 0.73
CA LEU A 162 -22.38 12.78 -0.12
C LEU A 162 -21.15 11.85 -0.18
N PHE A 163 -20.94 10.98 0.82
CA PHE A 163 -19.82 10.03 0.84
C PHE A 163 -20.16 8.67 0.22
N VAL A 164 -21.42 8.42 -0.15
CA VAL A 164 -21.81 7.13 -0.77
C VAL A 164 -20.98 6.83 -2.02
N PRO A 165 -20.76 7.78 -2.97
CA PRO A 165 -19.90 7.53 -4.13
C PRO A 165 -18.44 7.26 -3.74
N VAL A 166 -17.93 7.96 -2.73
CA VAL A 166 -16.54 7.79 -2.26
C VAL A 166 -16.35 6.41 -1.62
N ILE A 167 -17.30 5.97 -0.81
CA ILE A 167 -17.32 4.63 -0.20
C ILE A 167 -17.39 3.56 -1.29
N TYR A 168 -18.24 3.76 -2.30
CA TYR A 168 -18.37 2.84 -3.42
C TYR A 168 -17.06 2.71 -4.22
N ILE A 169 -16.43 3.85 -4.56
CA ILE A 169 -15.11 3.87 -5.21
C ILE A 169 -14.07 3.15 -4.34
N GLY A 170 -14.13 3.33 -3.02
CA GLY A 170 -13.30 2.59 -2.07
C GLY A 170 -13.54 1.08 -2.12
N GLU A 171 -14.80 0.62 -2.21
CA GLU A 171 -15.17 -0.80 -2.30
C GLU A 171 -14.59 -1.47 -3.56
N ILE A 172 -14.62 -0.77 -4.70
CA ILE A 172 -14.09 -1.28 -5.99
C ILE A 172 -12.61 -0.91 -6.24
N SER A 173 -11.95 -0.25 -5.28
CA SER A 173 -10.62 0.37 -5.48
C SER A 173 -9.52 -0.62 -5.87
N TYR A 174 -9.57 -1.86 -5.38
CA TYR A 174 -8.65 -2.92 -5.78
C TYR A 174 -8.79 -3.26 -7.27
N SER A 175 -10.03 -3.43 -7.75
CA SER A 175 -10.29 -3.63 -9.18
C SER A 175 -9.90 -2.41 -10.03
N MET A 176 -10.08 -1.18 -9.51
CA MET A 176 -9.61 0.04 -10.17
C MET A 176 -8.09 0.08 -10.29
N TYR A 177 -7.39 -0.28 -9.22
CA TYR A 177 -5.94 -0.37 -9.21
C TYR A 177 -5.39 -1.32 -10.28
N LEU A 178 -6.05 -2.46 -10.54
CA LEU A 178 -5.59 -3.38 -11.57
C LEU A 178 -6.01 -2.96 -12.98
N SER A 179 -7.26 -2.54 -13.16
CA SER A 179 -7.83 -2.32 -14.49
C SER A 179 -7.42 -0.98 -15.11
N HIS A 180 -7.08 0.05 -14.34
CA HIS A 180 -6.81 1.37 -14.90
C HIS A 180 -5.64 1.38 -15.90
N PHE A 181 -4.59 0.55 -15.70
CA PHE A 181 -3.50 0.41 -16.67
C PHE A 181 -3.98 -0.23 -17.98
N ALA A 182 -4.89 -1.22 -17.90
CA ALA A 182 -5.47 -1.85 -19.07
C ALA A 182 -6.40 -0.88 -19.83
N VAL A 183 -7.17 -0.08 -19.10
CA VAL A 183 -8.00 0.99 -19.69
C VAL A 183 -7.13 2.04 -20.36
N LEU A 184 -6.06 2.50 -19.69
CA LEU A 184 -5.10 3.45 -20.23
C LEU A 184 -4.46 2.92 -21.53
N PHE A 185 -4.00 1.68 -21.51
CA PHE A 185 -3.44 1.02 -22.69
C PHE A 185 -4.45 0.91 -23.83
N ALA A 186 -5.71 0.57 -23.54
CA ALA A 186 -6.76 0.52 -24.54
C ALA A 186 -7.05 1.91 -25.13
N MET A 187 -7.15 2.94 -24.28
CA MET A 187 -7.35 4.32 -24.73
C MET A 187 -6.22 4.79 -25.64
N ASP A 188 -4.96 4.51 -25.29
CA ASP A 188 -3.80 4.80 -26.13
C ASP A 188 -3.85 4.04 -27.47
N ARG A 189 -4.09 2.72 -27.42
CA ARG A 189 -4.11 1.83 -28.60
C ARG A 189 -5.16 2.22 -29.63
N TYR A 190 -6.30 2.75 -29.19
CA TYR A 190 -7.41 3.19 -30.03
C TYR A 190 -7.43 4.72 -30.25
N SER A 191 -6.38 5.43 -29.80
CA SER A 191 -6.28 6.90 -29.90
C SER A 191 -7.47 7.64 -29.28
N PHE A 192 -8.04 7.08 -28.23
CA PHE A 192 -9.18 7.61 -27.49
C PHE A 192 -8.73 8.55 -26.36
N TYR A 193 -7.96 9.58 -26.72
CA TYR A 193 -7.38 10.55 -25.78
C TYR A 193 -7.29 11.99 -26.34
N ASP A 194 -7.83 12.28 -27.52
CA ASP A 194 -7.87 13.64 -28.06
C ASP A 194 -9.26 13.93 -28.67
N LEU A 195 -10.28 13.89 -27.83
CA LEU A 195 -11.68 14.07 -28.27
C LEU A 195 -11.99 15.51 -28.73
N PHE A 196 -11.16 16.49 -28.34
CA PHE A 196 -11.34 17.89 -28.69
C PHE A 196 -10.04 18.48 -29.27
N PRO A 197 -9.68 18.11 -30.52
CA PRO A 197 -8.48 18.62 -31.17
C PRO A 197 -8.52 20.15 -31.27
N GLY A 198 -7.41 20.82 -30.92
CA GLY A 198 -7.32 22.30 -30.94
C GLY A 198 -7.89 23.01 -29.71
N SER A 199 -8.39 22.28 -28.71
CA SER A 199 -8.76 22.84 -27.40
C SER A 199 -7.53 23.12 -26.51
N SER A 200 -7.76 23.81 -25.39
CA SER A 200 -6.70 24.06 -24.40
C SER A 200 -6.15 22.76 -23.81
N PRO A 201 -4.82 22.63 -23.59
CA PRO A 201 -4.22 21.44 -22.98
C PRO A 201 -4.86 21.01 -21.65
N TYR A 202 -5.35 21.98 -20.86
CA TYR A 202 -6.04 21.71 -19.60
C TYR A 202 -7.42 21.06 -19.80
N ILE A 203 -8.15 21.48 -20.83
CA ILE A 203 -9.46 20.89 -21.17
C ILE A 203 -9.24 19.45 -21.62
N ASN A 204 -8.28 19.24 -22.51
CA ASN A 204 -7.93 17.91 -23.01
C ASN A 204 -7.52 16.97 -21.86
N PHE A 205 -6.63 17.42 -20.98
CA PHE A 205 -6.25 16.68 -19.78
C PHE A 205 -7.45 16.32 -18.91
N PHE A 206 -8.32 17.29 -18.60
CA PHE A 206 -9.46 17.06 -17.71
C PHE A 206 -10.49 16.12 -18.34
N THR A 207 -10.77 16.26 -19.63
CA THR A 207 -11.64 15.35 -20.39
C THR A 207 -11.08 13.92 -20.37
N ASN A 208 -9.79 13.74 -20.66
CA ASN A 208 -9.14 12.43 -20.64
C ASN A 208 -9.14 11.82 -19.24
N PHE A 209 -8.89 12.62 -18.21
CA PHE A 209 -8.95 12.17 -16.82
C PHE A 209 -10.37 11.66 -16.48
N LEU A 210 -11.41 12.42 -16.82
CA LEU A 210 -12.79 12.01 -16.56
C LEU A 210 -13.18 10.75 -17.35
N LEU A 211 -12.73 10.62 -18.60
CA LEU A 211 -12.97 9.42 -19.41
C LEU A 211 -12.28 8.20 -18.83
N LEU A 212 -10.97 8.31 -18.57
CA LEU A 212 -10.19 7.24 -17.94
C LEU A 212 -10.82 6.83 -16.61
N PHE A 213 -11.17 7.80 -15.77
CA PHE A 213 -11.77 7.56 -14.46
C PHE A 213 -13.13 6.89 -14.58
N GLY A 214 -14.01 7.38 -15.47
CA GLY A 214 -15.32 6.80 -15.71
C GLY A 214 -15.26 5.39 -16.26
N ILE A 215 -14.45 5.14 -17.30
CA ILE A 215 -14.27 3.81 -17.89
C ILE A 215 -13.64 2.85 -16.87
N THR A 216 -12.68 3.33 -16.07
CA THR A 216 -12.08 2.54 -14.98
C THR A 216 -13.12 2.16 -13.93
N ILE A 217 -14.00 3.08 -13.50
CA ILE A 217 -15.09 2.75 -12.56
C ILE A 217 -16.03 1.69 -13.15
N LEU A 218 -16.43 1.84 -14.42
CA LEU A 218 -17.34 0.89 -15.08
C LEU A 218 -16.72 -0.51 -15.19
N THR A 219 -15.50 -0.59 -15.73
CA THR A 219 -14.77 -1.86 -15.87
C THR A 219 -14.48 -2.50 -14.51
N SER A 220 -14.06 -1.71 -13.52
CA SER A 220 -13.80 -2.17 -12.16
C SER A 220 -15.05 -2.63 -11.44
N THR A 221 -16.19 -1.98 -11.67
CA THR A 221 -17.48 -2.43 -11.13
C THR A 221 -17.80 -3.84 -11.64
N VAL A 222 -17.65 -4.07 -12.95
CA VAL A 222 -17.89 -5.38 -13.55
C VAL A 222 -16.93 -6.43 -12.95
N LEU A 223 -15.63 -6.14 -12.91
CA LEU A 223 -14.63 -7.05 -12.33
C LEU A 223 -14.91 -7.33 -10.84
N HIS A 224 -15.30 -6.31 -10.08
CA HIS A 224 -15.58 -6.43 -8.67
C HIS A 224 -16.74 -7.39 -8.38
N TYR A 225 -17.85 -7.27 -9.14
CA TYR A 225 -19.00 -8.14 -8.94
C TYR A 225 -18.83 -9.54 -9.54
N LEU A 226 -18.09 -9.69 -10.64
CA LEU A 226 -17.89 -10.98 -11.31
C LEU A 226 -16.72 -11.79 -10.75
N ILE A 227 -15.70 -11.13 -10.19
CA ILE A 227 -14.46 -11.77 -9.75
C ILE A 227 -14.22 -11.49 -8.27
N ASP A 228 -14.05 -10.24 -7.84
CA ASP A 228 -13.63 -9.95 -6.46
C ASP A 228 -14.62 -10.49 -5.43
N LYS A 229 -15.92 -10.15 -5.54
CA LYS A 229 -16.95 -10.58 -4.58
C LYS A 229 -17.08 -12.10 -4.50
N PRO A 230 -17.22 -12.85 -5.62
CA PRO A 230 -17.28 -14.31 -5.57
C PRO A 230 -16.06 -14.96 -4.89
N PHE A 231 -14.84 -14.51 -5.23
CA PHE A 231 -13.62 -15.06 -4.65
C PHE A 231 -13.46 -14.71 -3.17
N GLN A 232 -13.85 -13.50 -2.76
CA GLN A 232 -13.89 -13.11 -1.34
C GLN A 232 -14.90 -13.97 -0.55
N GLN A 233 -16.07 -14.26 -1.12
CA GLN A 233 -17.07 -15.13 -0.49
C GLN A 233 -16.57 -16.57 -0.35
N LEU A 234 -15.90 -17.09 -1.39
CA LEU A 234 -15.26 -18.41 -1.35
C LEU A 234 -14.21 -18.46 -0.23
N GLY A 235 -13.34 -17.46 -0.14
CA GLY A 235 -12.33 -17.36 0.91
C GLY A 235 -12.94 -17.34 2.31
N LYS A 236 -14.01 -16.57 2.54
CA LYS A 236 -14.75 -16.54 3.81
C LYS A 236 -15.33 -17.91 4.18
N LYS A 237 -15.87 -18.65 3.21
CA LYS A 237 -16.42 -19.99 3.41
C LYS A 237 -15.34 -21.00 3.81
N ILE A 238 -14.17 -20.96 3.17
CA ILE A 238 -13.05 -21.84 3.50
C ILE A 238 -12.52 -21.53 4.91
N ALA A 239 -12.36 -20.25 5.25
CA ALA A 239 -11.89 -19.83 6.57
C ALA A 239 -12.84 -20.23 7.70
N SER A 240 -14.16 -20.13 7.49
CA SER A 240 -15.15 -20.50 8.51
C SER A 240 -15.20 -22.02 8.76
N MET A 241 -15.02 -22.83 7.72
CA MET A 241 -14.93 -24.30 7.85
C MET A 241 -13.74 -24.71 8.73
N ARG A 242 -12.56 -24.11 8.47
CA ARG A 242 -11.34 -24.43 9.22
C ARG A 242 -11.40 -24.02 10.70
N MET A 243 -12.06 -22.89 11.01
CA MET A 243 -12.29 -22.47 12.40
C MET A 243 -13.26 -23.40 13.14
N PHE A 244 -14.23 -23.99 12.45
CA PHE A 244 -15.16 -24.95 13.03
C PHE A 244 -14.47 -26.27 13.39
N GLU A 245 -13.53 -26.74 12.57
CA GLU A 245 -12.71 -27.93 12.85
C GLU A 245 -11.79 -27.72 14.06
N LEU A 246 -11.11 -26.57 14.16
CA LEU A 246 -10.21 -26.25 15.29
C LEU A 246 -10.93 -26.08 16.64
N ARG A 247 -12.25 -25.86 16.66
CA ARG A 247 -13.05 -25.77 17.90
C ARG A 247 -13.57 -27.12 18.39
N LYS A 248 -13.47 -28.19 17.58
CA LYS A 248 -13.89 -29.54 17.95
C LYS A 248 -12.75 -30.41 18.51
N THR A 249 -11.51 -29.97 18.36
CA THR A 249 -10.30 -30.54 18.95
C THR A 249 -9.96 -29.84 20.26
#